data_AF-A0A1A8NHW9-F1
#
_entry.id   AF-A0A1A8NHW9-F1
#
_cell.length_a   1.000
_cell.length_b   1.000
_cell.length_c   1.000
_cell.angle_alpha   90.00
_cell.angle_beta   90.00
_cell.angle_gamma   90.00
#
_symmetry.space_group_name_H-M   'P 1'
#
loop_
_entity.id
_entity.type
_entity.pdbx_description
1 polymer ?
#
loop_
_entity_poly.entity_id
_entity_poly.type
_entity_poly.pdbx_seq_one_letter_code
_entity_poly.pdbx_strand_id
1 'polypeptide(L)'
;RNEYLLTSFSAESNKLTSQVVHNGLTAADHVILGEVKVWGAGNIRVTEATLIDPEGKPHQLTPQHDLETQELIIDATSKAFSLHLPFTISWRTAF
;
A
#
# COMPACT_ATOMS: atom_id res chain seq x y z
N ARG A 1 -18.23 -20.90 7.99
CA ARG A 1 -18.74 -19.56 7.62
C ARG A 1 -17.70 -18.92 6.71
N ASN A 2 -18.13 -18.28 5.61
CA ASN A 2 -17.25 -17.65 4.61
C ASN A 2 -17.03 -16.15 4.90
N GLU A 3 -17.15 -15.74 6.17
CA GLU A 3 -17.10 -14.36 6.64
C GLU A 3 -15.66 -13.96 6.97
N TYR A 4 -14.80 -13.93 5.94
CA TYR A 4 -13.41 -13.53 6.09
C TYR A 4 -12.94 -12.74 4.86
N LEU A 5 -11.86 -12.00 5.03
CA LEU A 5 -11.09 -11.39 3.94
C LEU A 5 -9.78 -12.17 3.79
N LEU A 6 -9.47 -12.59 2.57
CA LEU A 6 -8.19 -13.16 2.19
C LEU A 6 -7.60 -12.33 1.05
N THR A 7 -6.43 -11.76 1.30
CA THR A 7 -5.72 -10.90 0.36
C THR A 7 -4.30 -11.43 0.19
N SER A 8 -3.86 -11.53 -1.06
CA SER A 8 -2.49 -11.85 -1.44
C SER A 8 -1.72 -10.56 -1.70
N PHE A 9 -0.50 -10.48 -1.20
CA PHE A 9 0.39 -9.35 -1.44
C PHE A 9 1.65 -9.82 -2.16
N SER A 10 2.10 -9.05 -3.15
CA SER A 10 3.39 -9.25 -3.82
C SER A 10 4.17 -7.95 -3.89
N ALA A 11 5.48 -8.03 -3.68
CA ALA A 11 6.39 -6.89 -3.77
C ALA A 11 7.48 -7.18 -4.80
N GLU A 12 7.58 -6.32 -5.81
CA GLU A 12 8.57 -6.44 -6.89
C GLU A 12 8.89 -5.05 -7.43
N SER A 13 10.18 -4.76 -7.68
CA SER A 13 10.62 -3.54 -8.38
C SER A 13 9.97 -2.24 -7.87
N ASN A 14 10.05 -1.99 -6.56
CA ASN A 14 9.46 -0.81 -5.89
C ASN A 14 7.94 -0.67 -6.00
N LYS A 15 7.24 -1.80 -6.19
CA LYS A 15 5.78 -1.87 -6.26
C LYS A 15 5.25 -2.97 -5.35
N LEU A 16 4.29 -2.61 -4.51
CA LEU A 16 3.43 -3.51 -3.75
C LEU A 16 2.11 -3.68 -4.50
N THR A 17 1.68 -4.91 -4.74
CA THR A 17 0.37 -5.24 -5.32
C THR A 17 -0.45 -6.02 -4.31
N SER A 18 -1.69 -5.60 -4.11
CA SER A 18 -2.71 -6.26 -3.29
C SER A 18 -3.77 -6.87 -4.19
N GLN A 19 -4.00 -8.18 -4.05
CA GLN A 19 -5.03 -8.91 -4.77
C GLN A 19 -5.99 -9.58 -3.78
N VAL A 20 -7.27 -9.24 -3.86
CA VAL A 20 -8.31 -9.86 -3.04
C VAL A 20 -8.66 -11.22 -3.62
N VAL A 21 -8.41 -12.28 -2.85
CA VAL A 21 -8.70 -13.68 -3.23
C VAL A 21 -10.10 -14.07 -2.81
N HIS A 22 -10.55 -13.59 -1.64
CA HIS A 22 -11.90 -13.79 -1.13
C HIS A 22 -12.29 -12.63 -0.23
N ASN A 23 -13.53 -12.13 -0.36
CA ASN A 23 -14.12 -11.18 0.58
C ASN A 23 -15.56 -11.62 0.90
N GLY A 24 -15.80 -11.98 2.15
CA GLY A 24 -17.15 -12.20 2.69
C GLY A 24 -17.46 -11.35 3.92
N LEU A 25 -16.71 -10.25 4.13
CA LEU A 25 -16.98 -9.32 5.22
C LEU A 25 -18.23 -8.49 4.95
N THR A 26 -18.91 -8.07 6.02
CA THR A 26 -19.95 -7.05 5.91
C THR A 26 -19.33 -5.65 5.83
N ALA A 27 -20.06 -4.68 5.31
CA ALA A 27 -19.55 -3.31 5.15
C ALA A 27 -19.09 -2.67 6.48
N ALA A 28 -19.67 -3.07 7.61
CA ALA A 28 -19.29 -2.58 8.93
C ALA A 28 -17.91 -3.10 9.40
N ASP A 29 -17.46 -4.22 8.84
CA ASP A 29 -16.21 -4.90 9.22
C ASP A 29 -15.04 -4.56 8.27
N HIS A 30 -15.27 -3.67 7.30
CA HIS A 30 -14.25 -3.27 6.35
C HIS A 30 -13.11 -2.50 7.03
N VAL A 31 -11.88 -2.95 6.79
CA VAL A 31 -10.68 -2.34 7.34
C VAL A 31 -10.09 -1.32 6.36
N ILE A 32 -9.51 -0.27 6.91
CA ILE A 32 -8.85 0.81 6.18
C ILE A 32 -7.33 0.62 6.22
N LEU A 33 -6.66 0.88 5.10
CA LEU A 33 -5.20 0.94 5.03
C LEU A 33 -4.68 2.17 5.77
N GLY A 34 -3.91 1.96 6.84
CA GLY A 34 -3.23 3.02 7.59
C GLY A 34 -1.86 3.34 7.00
N GLU A 35 -0.88 2.48 7.26
CA GLU A 35 0.51 2.66 6.83
C GLU A 35 1.04 1.41 6.11
N VAL A 36 1.98 1.64 5.18
CA VAL A 36 2.84 0.59 4.62
C VAL A 36 4.27 0.88 5.00
N LYS A 37 4.96 -0.11 5.58
CA LYS A 37 6.39 -0.03 5.90
C LYS A 37 7.18 -1.00 5.03
N VAL A 38 8.27 -0.51 4.46
CA VAL A 38 9.21 -1.30 3.66
C VAL A 38 10.58 -1.17 4.31
N TRP A 39 11.15 -2.30 4.73
CA TRP A 39 12.50 -2.37 5.27
C TRP A 39 13.48 -2.80 4.18
N GLY A 40 14.66 -2.19 4.14
CA GLY A 40 15.64 -2.42 3.07
C GLY A 40 15.24 -1.75 1.75
N ALA A 41 14.61 -0.57 1.81
CA ALA A 41 14.21 0.22 0.64
C ALA A 41 15.39 0.86 -0.12
N GLY A 42 16.63 0.59 0.31
CA GLY A 42 17.86 1.08 -0.28
C GLY A 42 18.34 2.39 0.35
N ASN A 43 19.45 2.92 -0.18
CA ASN A 43 20.10 4.14 0.32
C ASN A 43 19.86 5.38 -0.55
N ILE A 44 18.99 5.26 -1.56
CA ILE A 44 18.56 6.38 -2.40
C ILE A 44 17.22 6.88 -1.89
N ARG A 45 17.10 8.19 -1.66
CA ARG A 45 15.89 8.81 -1.11
C ARG A 45 14.69 8.55 -2.02
N VAL A 46 13.64 7.99 -1.42
CA VAL A 46 12.32 7.85 -2.03
C VAL A 46 11.58 9.16 -1.75
N THR A 47 11.11 9.80 -2.81
CA THR A 47 10.46 11.12 -2.72
C THR A 47 8.99 11.07 -3.04
N GLU A 48 8.53 9.99 -3.68
CA GLU A 48 7.14 9.87 -4.10
C GLU A 48 6.62 8.45 -3.92
N ALA A 49 5.35 8.37 -3.53
CA ALA A 49 4.58 7.15 -3.46
C ALA A 49 3.18 7.40 -4.01
N THR A 50 2.62 6.45 -4.74
CA THR A 50 1.29 6.57 -5.34
C THR A 50 0.54 5.26 -5.16
N LEU A 51 -0.69 5.35 -4.67
CA LEU A 51 -1.66 4.26 -4.69
C LEU A 51 -2.53 4.35 -5.94
N ILE A 52 -2.73 3.23 -6.64
CA ILE A 52 -3.68 3.10 -7.74
C ILE A 52 -4.82 2.21 -7.29
N ASP A 53 -6.05 2.72 -7.38
CA ASP A 53 -7.29 2.01 -7.03
C ASP A 53 -7.77 1.07 -8.16
N PRO A 54 -8.83 0.27 -7.95
CA PRO A 54 -9.36 -0.63 -8.97
C PRO A 54 -9.82 0.08 -10.25
N GLU A 55 -10.25 1.34 -10.14
CA GLU A 55 -10.62 2.17 -11.29
C GLU A 55 -9.40 2.74 -12.04
N GLY A 56 -8.19 2.49 -11.57
CA GLY A 56 -6.95 3.00 -12.16
C GLY A 56 -6.65 4.46 -11.77
N LYS A 57 -7.39 5.03 -10.82
CA LYS A 57 -7.20 6.42 -10.39
C LYS A 57 -6.03 6.51 -9.39
N PRO A 58 -5.12 7.48 -9.59
CA PRO A 58 -3.98 7.67 -8.71
C PRO A 58 -4.33 8.51 -7.47
N HIS A 59 -3.78 8.08 -6.33
CA HIS A 59 -3.83 8.76 -5.04
C HIS A 59 -2.41 8.99 -4.56
N GLN A 60 -2.01 10.27 -4.46
CA GLN A 60 -0.67 10.62 -3.98
C GLN A 60 -0.54 10.36 -2.48
N LEU A 61 0.55 9.71 -2.10
CA LEU A 61 0.90 9.34 -0.73
C LEU A 61 2.18 10.07 -0.30
N THR A 62 2.38 10.19 1.01
CA THR A 62 3.55 10.88 1.57
C THR A 62 4.55 9.85 2.09
N PRO A 63 5.67 9.62 1.39
CA PRO A 63 6.72 8.75 1.88
C PRO A 63 7.64 9.47 2.88
N GLN A 64 8.08 8.72 3.89
CA GLN A 64 9.17 9.09 4.79
C GLN A 64 10.24 8.01 4.67
N HIS A 65 11.42 8.36 4.16
CA HIS A 65 12.51 7.40 3.97
C HIS A 65 13.71 7.77 4.85
N ASP A 66 13.99 6.90 5.82
CA ASP A 66 15.20 6.93 6.63
C ASP A 66 16.32 6.18 5.90
N LEU A 67 17.40 6.88 5.53
CA LEU A 67 18.49 6.31 4.73
C LEU A 67 19.50 5.48 5.54
N GLU A 68 19.53 5.66 6.86
CA GLU A 68 20.43 4.92 7.75
C GLU A 68 19.89 3.52 7.99
N THR A 69 18.61 3.44 8.35
CA THR A 69 17.89 2.19 8.60
C THR A 69 17.29 1.57 7.33
N GLN A 70 17.25 2.33 6.23
CA GLN A 70 16.58 1.96 4.98
C GLN A 70 15.09 1.65 5.17
N GLU A 71 14.45 2.29 6.15
CA GLU A 71 13.02 2.19 6.40
C GLU A 71 12.26 3.23 5.59
N LEU A 72 11.33 2.76 4.75
CA LEU A 72 10.37 3.59 4.05
C LEU A 72 8.98 3.41 4.69
N ILE A 73 8.44 4.49 5.24
CA ILE A 73 7.07 4.56 5.75
C ILE A 73 6.23 5.32 4.72
N ILE A 74 5.11 4.73 4.29
CA ILE A 74 4.15 5.34 3.38
C ILE A 74 2.82 5.47 4.13
N ASP A 75 2.44 6.71 4.46
CA ASP A 75 1.17 6.99 5.14
C ASP A 75 0.02 7.09 4.11
N ALA A 76 -1.00 6.25 4.30
CA ALA A 76 -2.23 6.20 3.52
C ALA A 76 -3.49 6.52 4.34
N THR A 77 -3.35 6.87 5.62
CA THR A 77 -4.47 7.09 6.55
C THR A 77 -5.46 8.12 6.02
N SER A 78 -4.96 9.21 5.44
CA SER A 78 -5.79 10.30 4.87
C SER A 78 -6.62 9.86 3.65
N LYS A 79 -6.30 8.73 3.02
CA LYS A 79 -7.03 8.22 1.85
C LYS A 79 -8.23 7.37 2.22
N ALA A 80 -8.29 6.88 3.46
CA ALA A 80 -9.33 5.96 3.91
C ALA A 80 -9.57 4.80 2.91
N PHE A 81 -8.49 4.28 2.31
CA PHE A 81 -8.60 3.23 1.30
C PHE A 81 -8.93 1.89 1.96
N SER A 82 -9.95 1.18 1.48
CA SER A 82 -10.38 -0.06 2.11
C SER A 82 -9.65 -1.29 1.55
N LEU A 83 -9.15 -2.15 2.45
CA LEU A 83 -8.35 -3.34 2.11
C LEU A 83 -9.14 -4.47 1.43
N HIS A 84 -10.47 -4.39 1.44
CA HIS A 84 -11.32 -5.33 0.70
C HIS A 84 -11.33 -5.07 -0.82
N LEU A 85 -10.68 -3.99 -1.26
CA LEU A 85 -10.45 -3.66 -2.66
C LEU A 85 -8.98 -3.97 -3.04
N PRO A 86 -8.72 -4.47 -4.26
CA PRO A 86 -7.36 -4.58 -4.75
C PRO A 86 -6.76 -3.18 -4.97
N PHE A 87 -5.43 -3.08 -4.87
CA PHE A 87 -4.71 -1.84 -5.13
C PHE A 87 -3.25 -2.13 -5.48
N THR A 88 -2.57 -1.11 -6.00
CA THR A 88 -1.12 -1.12 -6.08
C THR A 88 -0.55 0.12 -5.43
N ILE A 89 0.60 0.00 -4.76
CA ILE A 89 1.40 1.13 -4.30
C ILE A 89 2.75 1.04 -4.97
N SER A 90 3.13 2.09 -5.69
CA SER A 90 4.47 2.22 -6.27
C SER A 90 5.19 3.37 -5.58
N TRP A 91 6.49 3.22 -5.34
CA TRP A 91 7.35 4.28 -4.84
C TRP A 91 8.53 4.52 -5.77
N ARG A 92 9.02 5.76 -5.84
CA ARG A 92 10.16 6.12 -6.68
C ARG A 92 11.18 6.98 -5.95
N THR A 93 12.43 6.78 -6.31
CA THR A 93 13.54 7.62 -5.91
C THR A 93 13.54 8.92 -6.71
N ALA A 94 14.10 9.99 -6.14
CA ALA A 94 14.39 11.19 -6.92
C ALA A 94 15.37 10.83 -8.05
N PHE A 95 15.07 11.27 -9.27
CA PHE A 95 16.02 11.36 -10.37
C PHE A 95 16.67 12.74 -10.33
#